data_AF-A0A7C5NBH7-F1
#
_entry.id   AF-A0A7C5NBH7-F1
#
_cell.length_a   1.000
_cell.length_b   1.000
_cell.length_c   1.000
_cell.angle_alpha   90.00
_cell.angle_beta   90.00
_cell.angle_gamma   90.00
#
_symmetry.space_group_name_H-M   'P 1'
#
loop_
_entity.id
_entity.type
_entity.pdbx_description
1 polymer ?
#
loop_
_entity_poly.entity_id
_entity_poly.type
_entity_poly.pdbx_seq_one_letter_code
_entity_poly.pdbx_strand_id
1 'polypeptide(L)'
;MRADLVLVAALASGWAPLQCGSEYDPTTAVEETPGEALYHLAEEFERSGNRQAWQRTLEHLIQRFPSSRFAATARHDLEAAGITAPPEP
;
A
#
# COMPACT_ATOMS: atom_id res chain seq x y z
N MET A 1 47.65 -7.43 -20.05
CA MET A 1 47.36 -8.27 -18.87
C MET A 1 46.54 -7.38 -17.92
N ARG A 2 45.22 -7.34 -17.77
CA ARG A 2 44.04 -8.16 -18.14
C ARG A 2 43.88 -9.54 -17.51
N ALA A 3 44.77 -9.95 -16.61
CA ALA A 3 44.65 -11.26 -15.93
C ALA A 3 44.49 -11.16 -14.40
N ASP A 4 44.74 -10.00 -13.78
CA ASP A 4 44.81 -9.91 -12.31
C ASP A 4 43.49 -9.53 -11.63
N LEU A 5 42.47 -9.11 -12.39
CA LEU A 5 41.23 -8.57 -11.83
C LEU A 5 40.17 -9.64 -11.47
N VAL A 6 40.44 -10.92 -11.75
CA VAL A 6 39.44 -12.00 -11.60
C VAL A 6 39.54 -12.72 -10.26
N LEU A 7 40.68 -12.64 -9.54
CA LEU A 7 40.92 -13.52 -8.39
C LEU A 7 40.34 -13.02 -7.05
N VAL A 8 40.04 -11.73 -6.89
CA VAL A 8 39.53 -11.18 -5.61
C VAL A 8 38.01 -11.29 -5.47
N ALA A 9 37.28 -11.51 -6.57
CA ALA A 9 35.83 -11.67 -6.55
C ALA A 9 35.35 -12.97 -5.88
N ALA A 10 36.23 -13.96 -5.68
CA ALA A 10 35.87 -15.28 -5.17
C ALA A 10 35.85 -15.41 -3.64
N LEU A 11 36.38 -14.44 -2.88
CA LEU A 11 36.50 -14.52 -1.42
C LEU A 11 35.48 -13.68 -0.64
N ALA A 12 34.68 -12.85 -1.32
CA ALA A 12 33.58 -12.12 -0.70
C ALA A 12 32.26 -12.93 -0.63
N SER A 13 32.26 -14.16 -1.16
CA SER A 13 31.08 -15.04 -1.23
C SER A 13 30.82 -15.83 0.06
N GLY A 14 31.69 -15.68 1.08
CA GLY A 14 31.73 -16.57 2.24
C GLY A 14 30.81 -16.21 3.41
N TRP A 15 30.28 -14.98 3.49
CA TRP A 15 29.43 -14.53 4.61
C TRP A 15 28.17 -13.81 4.09
N ALA A 16 27.24 -14.56 3.52
CA ALA A 16 25.83 -14.17 3.57
C ALA A 16 25.23 -14.83 4.83
N PRO A 17 24.92 -14.08 5.90
CA PRO A 17 24.39 -14.67 7.12
C PRO A 17 22.93 -15.06 6.86
N LEU A 18 22.64 -16.36 6.86
CA LEU A 18 21.35 -16.94 7.29
C LEU A 18 20.05 -16.38 6.66
N GLN A 19 20.11 -15.69 5.51
CA GLN A 19 18.98 -14.99 4.91
C GLN A 19 18.00 -15.90 4.14
N CYS A 20 18.01 -17.20 4.40
CA CYS A 20 17.06 -18.16 3.87
C CYS A 20 16.83 -19.25 4.94
N GLY A 21 15.83 -19.06 5.80
CA GLY A 21 15.53 -20.01 6.87
C GLY A 21 14.14 -19.92 7.48
N SER A 22 13.22 -19.16 6.90
CA SER A 22 11.79 -19.32 7.15
C SER A 22 11.13 -19.64 5.83
N GLU A 23 10.58 -20.84 5.68
CA GLU A 23 9.66 -21.15 4.59
C GLU A 23 8.47 -20.19 4.74
N TYR A 24 8.42 -19.16 3.89
CA TYR A 24 7.29 -18.27 3.81
C TYR A 24 6.11 -19.07 3.30
N ASP A 25 5.11 -19.29 4.17
CA ASP A 25 3.86 -19.91 3.77
C ASP A 25 2.93 -18.83 3.19
N PRO A 26 2.77 -18.75 1.85
CA PRO A 26 1.93 -17.74 1.22
C PRO A 26 0.45 -17.88 1.62
N THR A 27 0.03 -19.04 2.13
CA THR A 27 -1.35 -19.26 2.58
C THR A 27 -1.65 -18.55 3.90
N THR A 28 -0.62 -18.08 4.62
CA THR A 28 -0.75 -17.29 5.85
C THR A 28 -0.68 -15.78 5.61
N ALA A 29 -0.54 -15.34 4.36
CA ALA A 29 -0.48 -13.93 4.03
C ALA A 29 -1.81 -13.25 4.38
N VAL A 30 -1.75 -12.26 5.29
CA VAL A 30 -2.89 -11.36 5.54
C VAL A 30 -2.84 -10.28 4.47
N GLU A 31 -3.68 -10.42 3.45
CA GLU A 31 -3.84 -9.39 2.42
C GLU A 31 -4.81 -8.29 2.90
N GLU A 32 -4.49 -7.04 2.57
CA GLU A 32 -5.41 -5.94 2.77
C GLU A 32 -6.65 -6.14 1.89
N THR A 33 -7.82 -5.80 2.44
CA THR A 33 -9.02 -5.76 1.61
C THR A 33 -8.93 -4.62 0.60
N PRO A 34 -9.58 -4.70 -0.57
CA PRO A 34 -9.56 -3.61 -1.54
C PRO A 34 -10.01 -2.25 -0.96
N GLY A 35 -10.98 -2.27 -0.03
CA GLY A 35 -11.46 -1.06 0.64
C GLY A 35 -10.44 -0.45 1.60
N GLU A 36 -9.63 -1.29 2.25
CA GLU A 36 -8.52 -0.87 3.12
C GLU A 36 -7.40 -0.22 2.33
N ALA A 37 -6.93 -0.91 1.28
CA ALA A 37 -5.86 -0.41 0.42
C ALA A 37 -6.21 0.93 -0.22
N LEU A 38 -7.46 1.11 -0.67
CA LEU A 38 -7.93 2.38 -1.24
C LEU A 38 -8.01 3.49 -0.20
N TYR A 39 -8.39 3.19 1.03
CA TYR A 39 -8.42 4.19 2.10
C TYR A 39 -7.00 4.64 2.47
N HIS A 40 -6.07 3.72 2.66
CA HIS A 40 -4.66 4.05 2.90
C HIS A 40 -4.05 4.86 1.76
N LEU A 41 -4.39 4.55 0.50
CA LEU A 41 -3.97 5.35 -0.65
C LEU A 41 -4.54 6.78 -0.60
N ALA A 42 -5.79 6.96 -0.16
CA ALA A 42 -6.35 8.29 0.03
C ALA A 42 -5.56 9.07 1.09
N GLU A 43 -5.24 8.46 2.22
CA GLU A 43 -4.44 9.10 3.29
C GLU A 43 -3.06 9.55 2.79
N GLU A 44 -2.41 8.78 1.91
CA GLU A 44 -1.15 9.20 1.26
C GLU A 44 -1.35 10.43 0.37
N PHE A 45 -2.46 10.50 -0.37
CA PHE A 45 -2.80 11.69 -1.16
C PHE A 45 -3.07 12.91 -0.27
N GLU A 46 -3.70 12.72 0.88
CA GLU A 46 -3.91 13.80 1.85
C GLU A 46 -2.57 14.31 2.41
N ARG A 47 -1.72 13.38 2.86
CA ARG A 47 -0.39 13.68 3.41
C ARG A 47 0.54 14.37 2.41
N SER A 48 0.41 14.04 1.13
CA SER A 48 1.14 14.70 0.04
C SER A 48 0.50 16.00 -0.45
N GLY A 49 -0.65 16.40 0.11
CA GLY A 49 -1.39 17.61 -0.26
C GLY A 49 -2.18 17.50 -1.56
N ASN A 50 -2.27 16.32 -2.16
CA ASN A 50 -3.07 16.07 -3.35
C ASN A 50 -4.56 15.89 -3.02
N ARG A 51 -5.21 16.99 -2.63
CA ARG A 51 -6.61 17.00 -2.19
C ARG A 51 -7.59 16.44 -3.24
N GLN A 52 -7.33 16.69 -4.52
CA GLN A 52 -8.20 16.20 -5.59
C GLN A 52 -8.13 14.67 -5.74
N ALA A 53 -6.94 14.08 -5.57
CA ALA A 53 -6.79 12.63 -5.61
C ALA A 53 -7.38 11.99 -4.34
N TRP A 54 -7.15 12.59 -3.17
CA TRP A 54 -7.78 12.17 -1.92
C TRP A 54 -9.31 12.09 -2.05
N GLN A 55 -9.96 13.19 -2.47
CA GLN A 55 -11.41 13.24 -2.61
C GLN A 55 -11.93 12.16 -3.59
N ARG A 56 -11.33 12.08 -4.79
CA ARG A 56 -11.78 11.11 -5.81
C ARG A 56 -11.61 9.67 -5.36
N THR A 57 -10.57 9.36 -4.60
CA THR A 57 -10.35 8.01 -4.06
C THR A 57 -11.40 7.66 -3.02
N LEU A 58 -11.73 8.58 -2.10
CA LEU A 58 -12.80 8.38 -1.11
C LEU A 58 -14.18 8.21 -1.77
N GLU A 59 -14.50 9.04 -2.76
CA GLU A 59 -15.74 8.91 -3.53
C GLU A 59 -15.82 7.55 -4.26
N HIS A 60 -14.71 7.10 -4.84
CA HIS A 60 -14.64 5.80 -5.51
C HIS A 60 -14.81 4.65 -4.52
N LEU A 61 -14.15 4.73 -3.36
CA LEU A 61 -14.24 3.75 -2.28
C LEU A 61 -15.70 3.57 -1.84
N ILE A 62 -16.42 4.67 -1.60
CA ILE A 62 -17.83 4.64 -1.18
C ILE A 62 -18.72 3.97 -2.24
N GLN A 63 -18.55 4.34 -3.50
CA GLN A 63 -19.39 3.82 -4.59
C GLN A 63 -19.08 2.37 -4.93
N ARG A 64 -17.81 1.97 -4.89
CA ARG A 64 -17.38 0.64 -5.34
C ARG A 64 -17.41 -0.41 -4.24
N PHE A 65 -17.18 -0.01 -2.99
CA PHE A 65 -17.10 -0.90 -1.83
C PHE A 65 -17.97 -0.38 -0.68
N PRO A 66 -19.29 -0.20 -0.87
CA PRO A 66 -20.17 0.42 0.13
C PRO A 66 -20.24 -0.34 1.45
N SER A 67 -20.04 -1.66 1.43
CA SER A 67 -20.02 -2.51 2.63
C SER A 67 -18.69 -2.53 3.38
N SER A 68 -17.65 -1.89 2.84
CA SER A 68 -16.36 -1.77 3.53
C SER A 68 -16.51 -0.94 4.80
N ARG A 69 -15.87 -1.36 5.90
CA ARG A 69 -15.76 -0.51 7.11
C ARG A 69 -15.18 0.86 6.80
N PHE A 70 -14.31 0.94 5.79
CA PHE A 70 -13.65 2.17 5.36
C PHE A 70 -14.56 3.08 4.52
N ALA A 71 -15.65 2.58 3.95
CA ALA A 71 -16.61 3.44 3.25
C ALA A 71 -17.33 4.37 4.21
N ALA A 72 -17.66 3.92 5.42
CA ALA A 72 -18.23 4.76 6.47
C ALA A 72 -17.24 5.86 6.90
N THR A 73 -15.97 5.50 7.13
CA THR A 73 -14.91 6.45 7.47
C THR A 73 -14.71 7.47 6.34
N ALA A 74 -14.64 7.02 5.08
CA ALA A 74 -14.50 7.88 3.92
C ALA A 74 -15.61 8.93 3.81
N ARG A 75 -16.87 8.58 4.13
CA ARG A 75 -17.96 9.56 4.17
C ARG A 75 -17.74 10.61 5.24
N HIS A 76 -17.41 10.16 6.45
CA HIS A 76 -17.14 11.05 7.57
C HIS A 76 -16.00 12.03 7.24
N ASP A 77 -14.93 11.56 6.57
CA ASP A 77 -13.79 12.41 6.22
C ASP A 77 -14.13 13.43 5.14
N LEU A 78 -14.92 13.05 4.13
CA LEU A 78 -15.47 13.99 3.14
C LEU A 78 -16.34 15.05 3.82
N GLU A 79 -17.25 14.64 4.70
CA GLU A 79 -18.15 15.54 5.43
C GLU A 79 -17.37 16.50 6.35
N ALA A 80 -16.35 15.99 7.06
CA ALA A 80 -15.46 16.78 7.90
C ALA A 80 -14.66 17.81 7.08
N ALA A 81 -14.36 17.51 5.82
CA ALA A 81 -13.75 18.44 4.88
C ALA A 81 -14.76 19.41 4.22
N GLY A 82 -16.05 19.35 4.58
CA GLY A 82 -17.12 20.17 4.00
C GLY A 82 -17.54 19.72 2.60
N ILE A 83 -17.26 18.47 2.23
CA ILE A 83 -17.58 17.89 0.93
C ILE A 83 -18.74 16.91 1.14
N THR A 84 -19.83 17.10 0.40
CA THR A 84 -20.96 16.18 0.46
C THR A 84 -20.55 14.81 -0.10
N ALA A 85 -20.63 13.77 0.72
CA ALA A 85 -20.31 12.43 0.29
C ALA A 85 -21.31 11.92 -0.78
N PRO A 86 -20.87 11.06 -1.70
CA PRO A 86 -21.76 10.44 -2.68
C PRO A 86 -22.79 9.54 -1.97
N PRO A 87 -24.02 9.44 -2.51
CA PRO A 87 -25.03 8.54 -1.98
C PRO A 87 -24.58 7.09 -2.08
N GLU A 88 -25.10 6.23 -1.20
CA GLU A 88 -24.92 4.77 -1.37
C GLU A 88 -25.56 4.30 -2.68
N PRO A 89 -24.94 3.34 -3.38
CA PRO A 89 -25.49 2.76 -4.61
C PRO A 89 -26.77 1.96 -4.39
#